data_AF-A0ABD3T279-F1
#
_entry.id   AF-A0ABD3T279-F1
#
_cell.length_a   1.000
_cell.length_b   1.000
_cell.length_c   1.000
_cell.angle_alpha   90.00
_cell.angle_beta   90.00
_cell.angle_gamma   90.00
#
_symmetry.space_group_name_H-M   'P 1'
#
loop_
_entity.id
_entity.type
_entity.pdbx_description
1 polymer ?
#
loop_
_entity_poly.entity_id
_entity_poly.type
_entity_poly.pdbx_seq_one_letter_code
_entity_poly.pdbx_strand_id
1 'polypeptide(L)'
;MVYHRFGEKLYSGLVSTMTSHQKEIAKSIEAVQGAMFLEELNRNWTEHNRALQMIQDILMYMDRTFIPSTHKTRIHELGLNLWRDNIIHSSKIQTRLQDTLLELVQSERSGDVINRGLTRNITKMLMDLGPSVYEEIFEEPFLDVSSDFYRVESQQVIEHCDCGDYLKKAEERLNEEIERVSHYLDARSEAKITRVVEKEMIESHMHRLVHMENSGLVSMIMDEKFEDLGRMYNLLLRVPSGLTIMKDVMISHIRETGKDLVTDPERLKDPINFVQELLDKKDRLDKIINLAFNDDKDFQNALSSSFEYFINLNPRSPEFISLFVDDKLRNGLKKDKEEEIELVLDKVTMLFRYLEEKDLFEKYYQQHLAKRLLSGKTSSDAERSFIVKLKTECAYQFTSKLEGM
;
A
#
# COMPACT_ATOMS: atom_id res chain seq x y z
N MET A 1 8.13 -2.56 -62.20
CA MET A 1 8.23 -1.08 -62.12
C MET A 1 9.46 -0.60 -61.35
N VAL A 2 9.72 -1.10 -60.13
CA VAL A 2 10.90 -0.69 -59.31
C VAL A 2 12.23 -0.98 -60.02
N TYR A 3 12.39 -2.18 -60.60
CA TYR A 3 13.57 -2.55 -61.41
C TYR A 3 13.81 -1.66 -62.64
N HIS A 4 12.77 -0.95 -63.11
CA HIS A 4 12.82 -0.08 -64.29
C HIS A 4 12.82 1.42 -63.93
N ARG A 5 13.30 1.80 -62.74
CA ARG A 5 13.39 3.19 -62.24
C ARG A 5 12.04 3.92 -62.03
N PHE A 6 10.92 3.21 -61.98
CA PHE A 6 9.59 3.79 -61.67
C PHE A 6 9.19 3.64 -60.19
N GLY A 7 10.14 3.41 -59.28
CA GLY A 7 9.87 3.21 -57.85
C GLY A 7 9.14 4.40 -57.22
N GLU A 8 9.52 5.62 -57.59
CA GLU A 8 8.91 6.85 -57.08
C GLU A 8 7.43 6.97 -57.44
N LYS A 9 7.10 6.71 -58.72
CA LYS A 9 5.73 6.76 -59.22
C LYS A 9 4.84 5.68 -58.60
N LEU A 10 5.40 4.50 -58.34
CA LEU A 10 4.68 3.42 -57.68
C LEU A 10 4.43 3.73 -56.20
N TYR A 11 5.42 4.28 -55.48
CA TYR A 11 5.25 4.68 -54.08
C TYR A 11 4.23 5.81 -53.93
N SER A 12 4.32 6.87 -54.76
CA SER A 12 3.34 7.96 -54.72
C SER A 12 1.94 7.53 -55.14
N GLY A 13 1.84 6.62 -56.12
CA GLY A 13 0.58 5.99 -56.50
C GLY A 13 -0.05 5.19 -55.35
N LEU A 14 0.77 4.44 -54.60
CA LEU A 14 0.33 3.70 -53.41
C LEU A 14 -0.21 4.66 -52.35
N VAL A 15 0.56 5.69 -51.99
CA VAL A 15 0.15 6.72 -51.01
C VAL A 15 -1.19 7.35 -51.42
N SER A 16 -1.32 7.79 -52.67
CA SER A 16 -2.55 8.42 -53.17
C SER A 16 -3.76 7.47 -53.09
N THR A 17 -3.56 6.20 -53.45
CA THR A 17 -4.63 5.18 -53.43
C THR A 17 -5.06 4.87 -52.01
N MET A 18 -4.11 4.66 -51.09
CA MET A 18 -4.39 4.39 -49.68
C MET A 18 -5.10 5.57 -49.01
N THR A 19 -4.59 6.79 -49.20
CA THR A 19 -5.21 8.01 -48.67
C THR A 19 -6.64 8.20 -49.18
N SER A 20 -6.88 7.97 -50.47
CA SER A 20 -8.23 8.09 -51.05
C SER A 20 -9.18 7.06 -50.46
N HIS A 21 -8.73 5.82 -50.28
CA HIS A 21 -9.53 4.76 -49.67
C HIS A 21 -9.83 5.05 -48.19
N GLN A 22 -8.83 5.47 -47.41
CA GLN A 22 -9.01 5.79 -45.99
C GLN A 22 -9.94 6.99 -45.77
N LYS A 23 -9.98 7.97 -46.68
CA LYS A 23 -10.94 9.07 -46.62
C LYS A 23 -12.40 8.60 -46.78
N GLU A 24 -12.65 7.59 -47.61
CA GLU A 24 -13.98 6.98 -47.72
C GLU A 24 -14.32 6.16 -46.47
N ILE A 25 -13.35 5.43 -45.91
CA ILE A 25 -13.51 4.74 -44.62
C ILE A 25 -13.84 5.74 -43.50
N ALA A 26 -13.12 6.86 -43.41
CA ALA A 26 -13.36 7.90 -42.40
C ALA A 26 -14.80 8.43 -42.48
N LYS A 27 -15.32 8.71 -43.69
CA LYS A 27 -16.73 9.09 -43.88
C LYS A 27 -17.70 8.02 -43.40
N SER A 28 -17.41 6.74 -43.66
CA SER A 28 -18.23 5.61 -43.20
C SER A 28 -18.26 5.55 -41.67
N ILE A 29 -17.11 5.66 -41.02
CA ILE A 29 -16.98 5.66 -39.55
C ILE A 29 -17.70 6.87 -38.94
N GLU A 30 -17.55 8.06 -39.53
CA GLU A 30 -18.24 9.28 -39.10
C GLU A 30 -19.77 9.18 -39.18
N ALA A 31 -20.30 8.42 -40.15
CA ALA A 31 -21.73 8.26 -40.35
C ALA A 31 -22.40 7.31 -39.33
N VAL A 32 -21.65 6.39 -38.72
CA VAL A 32 -22.19 5.45 -37.73
C VAL A 32 -22.55 6.17 -36.44
N GLN A 33 -23.74 5.93 -35.89
CA GLN A 33 -24.20 6.58 -34.65
C GLN A 33 -24.18 5.61 -33.45
N GLY A 34 -24.08 6.18 -32.25
CA GLY A 34 -24.19 5.45 -30.98
C GLY A 34 -23.10 4.40 -30.75
N ALA A 35 -23.49 3.31 -30.07
CA ALA A 35 -22.62 2.26 -29.56
C ALA A 35 -21.86 1.44 -30.62
N MET A 36 -22.34 1.46 -31.88
CA MET A 36 -21.71 0.72 -32.98
C MET A 36 -20.41 1.35 -33.48
N PHE A 37 -20.08 2.56 -33.03
CA PHE A 37 -18.91 3.31 -33.50
C PHE A 37 -17.58 2.59 -33.29
N LEU A 38 -17.32 2.08 -32.08
CA LEU A 38 -16.08 1.37 -31.78
C LEU A 38 -16.01 0.04 -32.54
N GLU A 39 -17.14 -0.64 -32.72
CA GLU A 39 -17.19 -1.88 -33.50
C GLU A 39 -16.83 -1.63 -34.97
N GLU A 40 -17.39 -0.57 -35.56
CA GLU A 40 -17.08 -0.18 -36.93
C GLU A 40 -15.62 0.25 -37.08
N LEU A 41 -15.10 1.05 -36.15
CA LEU A 41 -13.69 1.45 -36.13
C LEU A 41 -12.76 0.24 -36.03
N ASN A 42 -13.03 -0.67 -35.10
CA ASN A 42 -12.25 -1.89 -34.90
C ASN A 42 -12.31 -2.83 -36.12
N ARG A 43 -13.50 -2.95 -36.74
CA ARG A 43 -13.69 -3.74 -37.97
C ARG A 43 -12.83 -3.19 -39.11
N ASN A 44 -12.92 -1.89 -39.39
CA ASN A 44 -12.14 -1.26 -40.44
C ASN A 44 -10.64 -1.30 -40.15
N TRP A 45 -10.22 -1.17 -38.89
CA TRP A 45 -8.81 -1.33 -38.48
C TRP A 45 -8.29 -2.75 -38.76
N THR A 46 -9.10 -3.75 -38.43
CA THR A 46 -8.75 -5.17 -38.66
C THR A 46 -8.62 -5.46 -40.15
N GLU A 47 -9.56 -4.99 -40.98
CA GLU A 47 -9.48 -5.16 -42.44
C GLU A 47 -8.31 -4.37 -43.05
N HIS A 48 -8.04 -3.15 -42.57
CA HIS A 48 -6.89 -2.35 -43.01
C HIS A 48 -5.57 -3.07 -42.76
N ASN A 49 -5.37 -3.67 -41.57
CA ASN A 49 -4.16 -4.43 -41.28
C ASN A 49 -4.00 -5.67 -42.15
N ARG A 50 -5.09 -6.39 -42.45
CA ARG A 50 -5.06 -7.53 -43.39
C ARG A 50 -4.66 -7.08 -44.79
N ALA A 51 -5.29 -6.02 -45.29
CA ALA A 51 -4.97 -5.46 -46.59
C ALA A 51 -3.52 -4.95 -46.66
N LEU A 52 -3.05 -4.29 -45.59
CA LEU A 52 -1.70 -3.76 -45.48
C LEU A 52 -0.64 -4.88 -45.53
N GLN A 53 -0.89 -6.01 -44.87
CA GLN A 53 -0.02 -7.18 -44.95
C GLN A 53 0.07 -7.71 -46.38
N MET A 54 -1.06 -7.84 -47.08
CA MET A 54 -1.07 -8.28 -48.48
C MET A 54 -0.32 -7.30 -49.40
N ILE A 55 -0.51 -6.00 -49.21
CA ILE A 55 0.19 -4.96 -49.96
C ILE A 55 1.70 -5.06 -49.71
N GLN A 56 2.11 -5.27 -48.46
CA GLN A 56 3.52 -5.44 -48.10
C GLN A 56 4.12 -6.68 -48.78
N ASP A 57 3.41 -7.81 -48.81
CA ASP A 57 3.87 -9.03 -49.44
C ASP A 57 4.05 -8.85 -50.96
N ILE A 58 3.08 -8.18 -51.62
CA ILE A 58 3.14 -7.87 -53.05
C ILE A 58 4.28 -6.88 -53.37
N LEU A 59 4.47 -5.88 -52.51
CA LEU A 59 5.45 -4.81 -52.70
C LEU A 59 6.76 -5.04 -51.93
N MET A 60 7.04 -6.28 -51.51
CA MET A 60 8.23 -6.64 -50.73
C MET A 60 9.54 -6.16 -51.37
N TYR A 61 9.62 -6.18 -52.70
CA TYR A 61 10.80 -5.70 -53.42
C TYR A 61 11.02 -4.18 -53.25
N MET A 62 9.94 -3.39 -53.11
CA MET A 62 10.02 -1.96 -52.84
C MET A 62 10.62 -1.68 -51.45
N ASP A 63 10.14 -2.39 -50.42
CA ASP A 63 10.67 -2.31 -49.05
C ASP A 63 12.16 -2.72 -48.99
N ARG A 64 12.56 -3.74 -49.76
CA ARG A 64 13.94 -4.27 -49.74
C ARG A 64 14.96 -3.45 -50.53
N THR A 65 14.55 -2.77 -51.60
CA THR A 65 15.51 -2.18 -52.57
C THR A 65 15.35 -0.67 -52.77
N PHE A 66 14.12 -0.19 -52.89
CA PHE A 66 13.85 1.21 -53.23
C PHE A 66 13.78 2.12 -52.00
N ILE A 67 13.13 1.65 -50.94
CA ILE A 67 12.99 2.44 -49.71
C ILE A 67 14.34 2.71 -49.02
N PRO A 68 15.27 1.74 -48.88
CA PRO A 68 16.56 2.00 -48.26
C PRO A 68 17.43 3.00 -49.04
N SER A 69 17.28 3.04 -50.37
CA SER A 69 18.04 3.96 -51.23
C SER A 69 17.45 5.37 -51.30
N THR A 70 16.21 5.56 -50.82
CA THR A 70 15.49 6.85 -50.88
C THR A 70 15.10 7.38 -49.50
N HIS A 71 15.46 6.69 -48.41
CA HIS A 71 15.13 7.04 -47.03
C HIS A 71 13.63 7.30 -46.78
N LYS A 72 12.76 6.62 -47.52
CA LYS A 72 11.31 6.72 -47.37
C LYS A 72 10.78 5.84 -46.23
N THR A 73 9.56 6.12 -45.79
CA THR A 73 8.85 5.28 -44.82
C THR A 73 8.51 3.92 -45.42
N ARG A 74 8.73 2.85 -44.65
CA ARG A 74 8.37 1.48 -45.05
C ARG A 74 6.87 1.34 -45.28
N ILE A 75 6.45 0.42 -46.12
CA ILE A 75 5.04 0.29 -46.52
C ILE A 75 4.11 0.06 -45.33
N HIS A 76 4.49 -0.82 -44.40
CA HIS A 76 3.72 -1.06 -43.19
C HIS A 76 3.57 0.21 -42.34
N GLU A 77 4.67 0.87 -42.02
CA GLU A 77 4.68 2.11 -41.22
C GLU A 77 3.95 3.26 -41.94
N LEU A 78 4.05 3.34 -43.26
CA LEU A 78 3.27 4.27 -44.08
C LEU A 78 1.76 4.01 -43.90
N GLY A 79 1.33 2.75 -43.93
CA GLY A 79 -0.07 2.39 -43.72
C GLY A 79 -0.61 2.79 -42.35
N LEU A 80 0.22 2.66 -41.31
CA LEU A 80 -0.10 3.12 -39.95
C LEU A 80 -0.16 4.64 -39.86
N ASN A 81 0.85 5.35 -40.38
CA ASN A 81 0.89 6.81 -40.40
C ASN A 81 -0.32 7.41 -41.13
N LEU A 82 -0.66 6.85 -42.29
CA LEU A 82 -1.83 7.30 -43.05
C LEU A 82 -3.13 7.04 -42.26
N TRP A 83 -3.26 5.91 -41.58
CA TRP A 83 -4.43 5.62 -40.74
C TRP A 83 -4.55 6.62 -39.58
N ARG A 84 -3.44 6.88 -38.89
CA ARG A 84 -3.37 7.89 -37.83
C ARG A 84 -3.83 9.25 -38.35
N ASP A 85 -3.23 9.72 -39.45
CA ASP A 85 -3.42 11.08 -39.93
C ASP A 85 -4.79 11.30 -40.59
N ASN A 86 -5.34 10.30 -41.31
CA ASN A 86 -6.59 10.44 -42.05
C ASN A 86 -7.84 10.01 -41.27
N ILE A 87 -7.72 9.11 -40.29
CA ILE A 87 -8.85 8.55 -39.56
C ILE A 87 -8.83 9.01 -38.11
N ILE A 88 -7.77 8.66 -37.37
CA ILE A 88 -7.72 8.94 -35.93
C ILE A 88 -7.62 10.43 -35.63
N HIS A 89 -6.83 11.18 -36.40
CA HIS A 89 -6.74 12.64 -36.29
C HIS A 89 -7.84 13.39 -37.07
N SER A 90 -8.85 12.70 -37.61
CA SER A 90 -10.06 13.40 -38.05
C SER A 90 -10.75 13.98 -36.81
N SER A 91 -10.97 15.29 -36.77
CA SER A 91 -11.47 15.99 -35.57
C SER A 91 -12.75 15.37 -35.00
N LYS A 92 -13.67 14.92 -35.85
CA LYS A 92 -14.91 14.27 -35.40
C LYS A 92 -14.68 12.89 -34.81
N ILE A 93 -13.79 12.10 -35.41
CA ILE A 93 -13.49 10.73 -34.96
C ILE A 93 -12.68 10.80 -33.68
N GLN A 94 -11.68 11.68 -33.61
CA GLN A 94 -10.80 11.86 -32.46
C GLN A 94 -11.58 12.18 -31.20
N THR A 95 -12.35 13.27 -31.21
CA THR A 95 -13.14 13.71 -30.05
C THR A 95 -14.12 12.63 -29.62
N ARG A 96 -14.85 12.04 -30.58
CA ARG A 96 -15.80 10.97 -30.27
C ARG A 96 -15.13 9.73 -29.70
N LEU A 97 -13.97 9.34 -30.21
CA LEU A 97 -13.20 8.20 -29.73
C LEU A 97 -12.76 8.40 -28.29
N GLN A 98 -12.20 9.57 -28.00
CA GLN A 98 -11.85 9.98 -26.64
C GLN A 98 -13.06 9.91 -25.72
N ASP A 99 -14.15 10.62 -26.04
CA ASP A 99 -15.36 10.68 -25.22
C ASP A 99 -15.94 9.28 -24.97
N THR A 100 -16.04 8.45 -26.02
CA THR A 100 -16.59 7.10 -25.90
C THR A 100 -15.72 6.21 -25.00
N LEU A 101 -14.39 6.29 -25.11
CA LEU A 101 -13.50 5.50 -24.26
C LEU A 101 -13.59 5.93 -22.78
N LEU A 102 -13.68 7.24 -22.52
CA LEU A 102 -13.84 7.77 -21.17
C LEU A 102 -15.21 7.40 -20.56
N GLU A 103 -16.28 7.46 -21.35
CA GLU A 103 -17.62 7.03 -20.94
C GLU A 103 -17.67 5.54 -20.60
N LEU A 104 -16.96 4.68 -21.35
CA LEU A 104 -16.87 3.25 -21.04
C LEU A 104 -16.17 3.00 -19.70
N VAL A 105 -15.07 3.71 -19.42
CA VAL A 105 -14.39 3.63 -18.12
C VAL A 105 -15.32 4.08 -17.00
N GLN A 106 -16.02 5.19 -17.18
CA GLN A 106 -16.94 5.72 -16.17
C GLN A 106 -18.13 4.79 -15.89
N SER A 107 -18.68 4.19 -16.94
CA SER A 107 -19.77 3.20 -16.84
C SER A 107 -19.29 1.96 -16.08
N GLU A 108 -18.09 1.46 -16.38
CA GLU A 108 -17.51 0.32 -15.67
C GLU A 108 -17.27 0.63 -14.18
N ARG A 109 -16.77 1.82 -13.83
CA ARG A 109 -16.61 2.26 -12.43
C ARG A 109 -17.94 2.34 -11.66
N SER A 110 -19.04 2.54 -12.39
CA SER A 110 -20.41 2.58 -11.87
C SER A 110 -21.06 1.20 -11.76
N GLY A 111 -20.37 0.14 -12.21
CA GLY A 111 -20.81 -1.25 -12.14
C GLY A 111 -21.41 -1.79 -13.43
N ASP A 112 -21.41 -1.02 -14.53
CA ASP A 112 -21.93 -1.49 -15.81
C ASP A 112 -20.97 -2.46 -16.51
N VAL A 113 -21.54 -3.44 -17.21
CA VAL A 113 -20.75 -4.40 -17.99
C VAL A 113 -20.38 -3.77 -19.34
N ILE A 114 -19.08 -3.62 -19.57
CA ILE A 114 -18.54 -3.14 -20.85
C ILE A 114 -17.90 -4.26 -21.68
N ASN A 115 -17.76 -4.04 -22.98
CA ASN A 115 -17.02 -4.95 -23.85
C ASN A 115 -15.49 -4.72 -23.72
N ARG A 116 -14.89 -5.27 -22.66
CA ARG A 116 -13.43 -5.18 -22.40
C ARG A 116 -12.58 -5.63 -23.59
N GLY A 117 -13.05 -6.63 -24.35
CA GLY A 117 -12.34 -7.13 -25.54
C GLY A 117 -12.26 -6.10 -26.67
N LEU A 118 -13.35 -5.38 -26.92
CA LEU A 118 -13.38 -4.28 -27.89
C LEU A 118 -12.51 -3.12 -27.42
N THR A 119 -12.64 -2.70 -26.15
CA THR A 119 -11.82 -1.63 -25.58
C THR A 119 -10.33 -1.94 -25.71
N ARG A 120 -9.93 -3.19 -25.40
CA ARG A 120 -8.54 -3.64 -25.56
C ARG A 120 -8.04 -3.55 -27.00
N ASN A 121 -8.88 -3.91 -27.97
CA ASN A 121 -8.49 -3.83 -29.37
C ASN A 121 -8.29 -2.38 -29.83
N ILE A 122 -9.14 -1.47 -29.33
CA ILE A 122 -9.05 -0.03 -29.64
C ILE A 122 -7.82 0.61 -28.97
N THR A 123 -7.57 0.34 -27.69
CA THR A 123 -6.37 0.86 -26.99
C THR A 123 -5.09 0.28 -27.61
N LYS A 124 -5.11 -1.00 -27.98
CA LYS A 124 -4.02 -1.61 -28.75
C LYS A 124 -3.81 -0.93 -30.11
N MET A 125 -4.87 -0.62 -30.85
CA MET A 125 -4.76 0.14 -32.11
C MET A 125 -4.06 1.48 -31.87
N LEU A 126 -4.45 2.23 -30.83
CA LEU A 126 -3.79 3.51 -30.51
C LEU A 126 -2.29 3.31 -30.24
N MET A 127 -1.92 2.27 -29.48
CA MET A 127 -0.52 1.92 -29.24
C MET A 127 0.22 1.50 -30.51
N ASP A 128 -0.40 0.72 -31.39
CA ASP A 128 0.16 0.28 -32.67
C ASP A 128 0.43 1.49 -33.60
N LEU A 129 -0.37 2.56 -33.50
CA LEU A 129 -0.19 3.82 -34.24
C LEU A 129 0.89 4.73 -33.63
N GLY A 130 1.31 4.45 -32.41
CA GLY A 130 2.40 5.11 -31.72
C GLY A 130 2.06 5.43 -30.25
N PRO A 131 3.03 5.33 -29.31
CA PRO A 131 2.78 5.64 -27.90
C PRO A 131 2.20 7.04 -27.67
N SER A 132 2.66 8.06 -28.41
CA SER A 132 2.14 9.42 -28.28
C SER A 132 0.66 9.53 -28.68
N VAL A 133 0.20 8.70 -29.62
CA VAL A 133 -1.21 8.69 -30.05
C VAL A 133 -2.11 8.15 -28.94
N TYR A 134 -1.68 7.09 -28.25
CA TYR A 134 -2.38 6.56 -27.08
C TYR A 134 -2.36 7.57 -25.92
N GLU A 135 -1.21 8.18 -25.67
CA GLU A 135 -1.03 9.16 -24.59
C GLU A 135 -1.95 10.38 -24.79
N GLU A 136 -1.88 11.03 -25.96
CA GLU A 136 -2.62 12.27 -26.25
C GLU A 136 -4.14 12.05 -26.38
N ILE A 137 -4.58 10.95 -26.99
CA ILE A 137 -6.01 10.73 -27.29
C ILE A 137 -6.74 10.11 -26.11
N PHE A 138 -6.06 9.28 -25.32
CA PHE A 138 -6.72 8.50 -24.27
C PHE A 138 -6.08 8.69 -22.91
N GLU A 139 -4.78 8.39 -22.74
CA GLU A 139 -4.20 8.27 -21.39
C GLU A 139 -4.22 9.58 -20.60
N GLU A 140 -3.81 10.70 -21.20
CA GLU A 140 -3.84 12.01 -20.54
C GLU A 140 -5.26 12.42 -20.14
N PRO A 141 -6.27 12.44 -21.05
CA PRO A 141 -7.66 12.68 -20.68
C PRO A 141 -8.21 11.69 -19.64
N PHE A 142 -7.82 10.42 -19.72
CA PHE A 142 -8.22 9.37 -18.78
C PHE A 142 -7.70 9.68 -17.38
N LEU A 143 -6.43 10.05 -17.24
CA LEU A 143 -5.85 10.39 -15.95
C LEU A 143 -6.48 11.66 -15.35
N ASP A 144 -6.73 12.68 -16.17
CA ASP A 144 -7.36 13.94 -15.74
C ASP A 144 -8.78 13.70 -15.21
N VAL A 145 -9.63 13.01 -15.99
CA VAL A 145 -11.00 12.68 -15.57
C VAL A 145 -11.00 11.73 -14.36
N SER A 146 -10.02 10.84 -14.26
CA SER A 146 -9.88 9.94 -13.10
C SER A 146 -9.50 10.69 -11.83
N SER A 147 -8.64 11.71 -11.93
CA SER A 147 -8.30 12.57 -10.78
C SER A 147 -9.54 13.28 -10.26
N ASP A 148 -10.35 13.86 -11.15
CA ASP A 148 -11.60 14.50 -10.76
C ASP A 148 -12.61 13.51 -10.17
N PHE A 149 -12.75 12.32 -10.76
CA PHE A 149 -13.61 11.25 -10.25
C PHE A 149 -13.25 10.86 -8.81
N TYR A 150 -11.98 10.53 -8.56
CA TYR A 150 -11.53 10.08 -7.23
C TYR A 150 -11.49 11.22 -6.21
N ARG A 151 -11.27 12.46 -6.64
CA ARG A 151 -11.39 13.62 -5.76
C ARG A 151 -12.83 13.79 -5.26
N VAL A 152 -13.83 13.66 -6.14
CA VAL A 152 -15.25 13.76 -5.75
C VAL A 152 -15.69 12.55 -4.92
N GLU A 153 -15.33 11.34 -5.34
CA GLU A 153 -15.69 10.12 -4.60
C GLU A 153 -15.09 10.11 -3.19
N SER A 154 -13.79 10.42 -3.05
CA SER A 154 -13.13 10.45 -1.74
C SER A 154 -13.80 11.43 -0.77
N GLN A 155 -14.15 12.64 -1.23
CA GLN A 155 -14.85 13.63 -0.43
C GLN A 155 -16.23 13.16 0.03
N GLN A 156 -16.99 12.52 -0.84
CA GLN A 156 -18.30 11.99 -0.49
C GLN A 156 -18.19 10.84 0.52
N VAL A 157 -17.30 9.89 0.29
CA VAL A 157 -17.16 8.70 1.15
C VAL A 157 -16.65 9.08 2.54
N ILE A 158 -15.66 9.98 2.64
CA ILE A 158 -15.08 10.37 3.94
C ILE A 158 -16.03 11.17 4.84
N GLU A 159 -17.08 11.75 4.27
CA GLU A 159 -18.12 12.47 5.02
C GLU A 159 -19.22 11.54 5.56
N HIS A 160 -19.42 10.37 4.93
CA HIS A 160 -20.57 9.51 5.19
C HIS A 160 -20.19 8.13 5.79
N CYS A 161 -18.92 7.76 5.74
CA CYS A 161 -18.43 6.46 6.22
C CYS A 161 -17.44 6.61 7.37
N ASP A 162 -17.30 5.54 8.15
CA ASP A 162 -16.23 5.45 9.13
C ASP A 162 -14.87 5.21 8.43
N CYS A 163 -13.78 5.32 9.19
CA CYS A 163 -12.44 5.14 8.63
C CYS A 163 -12.22 3.73 8.07
N GLY A 164 -12.74 2.68 8.70
CA GLY A 164 -12.55 1.30 8.23
C GLY A 164 -13.17 1.05 6.87
N ASP A 165 -14.41 1.51 6.68
CA ASP A 165 -15.14 1.40 5.41
C ASP A 165 -14.54 2.28 4.33
N TYR A 166 -14.06 3.47 4.68
CA TYR A 166 -13.29 4.30 3.75
C TYR A 166 -12.04 3.57 3.24
N LEU A 167 -11.25 2.99 4.15
CA LEU A 167 -10.02 2.28 3.78
C LEU A 167 -10.32 1.09 2.86
N LYS A 168 -11.38 0.32 3.15
CA LYS A 168 -11.82 -0.78 2.27
C LYS A 168 -12.14 -0.26 0.88
N LYS A 169 -12.89 0.84 0.79
CA LYS A 169 -13.23 1.44 -0.51
C LYS A 169 -12.00 1.91 -1.28
N ALA A 170 -11.03 2.52 -0.60
CA ALA A 170 -9.77 2.94 -1.23
C ALA A 170 -8.95 1.74 -1.75
N GLU A 171 -8.88 0.65 -0.98
CA GLU A 171 -8.24 -0.60 -1.40
C GLU A 171 -8.94 -1.24 -2.60
N GLU A 172 -10.27 -1.32 -2.58
CA GLU A 172 -11.08 -1.81 -3.69
C GLU A 172 -10.82 -1.00 -4.97
N ARG A 173 -10.87 0.34 -4.90
CA ARG A 173 -10.65 1.21 -6.07
C ARG A 173 -9.24 1.08 -6.63
N LEU A 174 -8.21 0.91 -5.79
CA LEU A 174 -6.86 0.62 -6.24
C LEU A 174 -6.80 -0.69 -7.04
N ASN A 175 -7.39 -1.76 -6.50
CA ASN A 175 -7.39 -3.07 -7.15
C ASN A 175 -8.18 -3.04 -8.46
N GLU A 176 -9.32 -2.34 -8.50
CA GLU A 176 -10.11 -2.16 -9.72
C GLU A 176 -9.32 -1.47 -10.83
N GLU A 177 -8.52 -0.44 -10.53
CA GLU A 177 -7.66 0.23 -11.53
C GLU A 177 -6.51 -0.64 -12.00
N ILE A 178 -5.87 -1.40 -11.12
CA ILE A 178 -4.81 -2.35 -11.49
C ILE A 178 -5.39 -3.43 -12.41
N GLU A 179 -6.54 -4.00 -12.04
CA GLU A 179 -7.24 -4.97 -12.87
C GLU A 179 -7.63 -4.35 -14.22
N ARG A 180 -8.18 -3.13 -14.23
CA ARG A 180 -8.57 -2.43 -15.47
C ARG A 180 -7.41 -2.33 -16.44
N VAL A 181 -6.24 -1.92 -15.94
CA VAL A 181 -5.05 -1.81 -16.77
C VAL A 181 -4.67 -3.18 -17.33
N SER A 182 -4.61 -4.20 -16.49
CA SER A 182 -4.27 -5.57 -16.92
C SER A 182 -5.22 -6.13 -17.99
N HIS A 183 -6.49 -5.72 -17.98
CA HIS A 183 -7.50 -6.24 -18.90
C HIS A 183 -7.46 -5.56 -20.27
N TYR A 184 -7.32 -4.23 -20.32
CA TYR A 184 -7.52 -3.51 -21.59
C TYR A 184 -6.73 -2.21 -21.78
N LEU A 185 -5.88 -1.77 -20.85
CA LEU A 185 -5.00 -0.61 -21.06
C LEU A 185 -3.56 -1.04 -21.34
N ASP A 186 -2.71 -0.07 -21.72
CA ASP A 186 -1.27 -0.34 -21.80
C ASP A 186 -0.67 -0.43 -20.39
N ALA A 187 0.29 -1.33 -20.19
CA ALA A 187 0.92 -1.56 -18.89
C ALA A 187 1.63 -0.30 -18.34
N ARG A 188 2.04 0.64 -19.21
CA ARG A 188 2.65 1.91 -18.80
C ARG A 188 1.69 2.82 -18.05
N SER A 189 0.38 2.63 -18.22
CA SER A 189 -0.65 3.42 -17.54
C SER A 189 -0.80 3.03 -16.06
N GLU A 190 -0.42 1.82 -15.65
CA GLU A 190 -0.63 1.30 -14.30
C GLU A 190 -0.05 2.21 -13.22
N ALA A 191 1.23 2.57 -13.36
CA ALA A 191 1.90 3.44 -12.39
C ALA A 191 1.28 4.84 -12.35
N LYS A 192 0.80 5.36 -13.49
CA LYS A 192 0.21 6.69 -13.60
C LYS A 192 -1.17 6.73 -12.94
N ILE A 193 -2.06 5.77 -13.24
CA ILE A 193 -3.40 5.72 -12.63
C ILE A 193 -3.33 5.36 -11.15
N THR A 194 -2.45 4.45 -10.76
CA THR A 194 -2.23 4.10 -9.34
C THR A 194 -1.83 5.35 -8.55
N ARG A 195 -0.94 6.20 -9.09
CA ARG A 195 -0.55 7.46 -8.45
C ARG A 195 -1.73 8.42 -8.27
N VAL A 196 -2.65 8.47 -9.24
CA VAL A 196 -3.87 9.29 -9.14
C VAL A 196 -4.74 8.81 -7.98
N VAL A 197 -4.99 7.50 -7.88
CA VAL A 197 -5.79 6.93 -6.77
C VAL A 197 -5.08 7.17 -5.43
N GLU A 198 -3.78 6.89 -5.34
CA GLU A 198 -2.98 7.11 -4.12
C GLU A 198 -3.06 8.58 -3.65
N LYS A 199 -2.95 9.53 -4.57
CA LYS A 199 -3.00 10.96 -4.24
C LYS A 199 -4.39 11.40 -3.78
N GLU A 200 -5.43 11.08 -4.56
CA GLU A 200 -6.77 11.62 -4.33
C GLU A 200 -7.51 10.87 -3.21
N MET A 201 -7.33 9.55 -3.09
CA MET A 201 -8.01 8.72 -2.06
C MET A 201 -7.20 8.58 -0.77
N ILE A 202 -5.87 8.67 -0.79
CA ILE A 202 -5.03 8.38 0.40
C ILE A 202 -4.31 9.63 0.88
N GLU A 203 -3.40 10.18 0.06
CA GLU A 203 -2.51 11.30 0.45
C GLU A 203 -3.31 12.53 0.88
N SER A 204 -4.36 12.87 0.14
CA SER A 204 -5.20 14.05 0.41
C SER A 204 -5.97 13.96 1.74
N HIS A 205 -6.19 12.75 2.25
CA HIS A 205 -7.06 12.49 3.41
C HIS A 205 -6.34 11.81 4.59
N MET A 206 -5.07 11.45 4.45
CA MET A 206 -4.34 10.63 5.44
C MET A 206 -4.40 11.20 6.87
N HIS A 207 -4.25 12.52 7.03
CA HIS A 207 -4.38 13.16 8.34
C HIS A 207 -5.79 13.01 8.91
N ARG A 208 -6.82 13.26 8.10
CA ARG A 208 -8.22 13.14 8.53
C ARG A 208 -8.57 11.69 8.88
N LEU A 209 -8.06 10.71 8.14
CA LEU A 209 -8.29 9.28 8.40
C LEU A 209 -7.63 8.82 9.70
N VAL A 210 -6.36 9.14 9.90
CA VAL A 210 -5.62 8.73 11.11
C VAL A 210 -6.23 9.37 12.36
N HIS A 211 -6.64 10.65 12.28
CA HIS A 211 -7.22 11.40 13.39
C HIS A 211 -8.75 11.33 13.47
N MET A 212 -9.41 10.48 12.67
CA MET A 212 -10.87 10.45 12.61
C MET A 212 -11.47 10.08 13.97
N GLU A 213 -12.42 10.89 14.44
CA GLU A 213 -13.07 10.65 15.73
C GLU A 213 -13.82 9.31 15.72
N ASN A 214 -13.67 8.52 16.78
CA ASN A 214 -14.35 7.24 17.03
C ASN A 214 -14.13 6.12 16.00
N SER A 215 -13.30 6.33 14.97
CA SER A 215 -13.02 5.31 13.97
C SER A 215 -11.60 5.33 13.41
N GLY A 216 -10.83 6.40 13.65
CA GLY A 216 -9.43 6.51 13.21
C GLY A 216 -8.48 5.59 13.99
N LEU A 217 -7.17 5.82 13.82
CA LEU A 217 -6.11 4.91 14.29
C LEU A 217 -6.25 4.56 15.77
N VAL A 218 -6.49 5.54 16.64
CA VAL A 218 -6.60 5.33 18.08
C VAL A 218 -7.78 4.41 18.41
N SER A 219 -8.94 4.62 17.80
CA SER A 219 -10.10 3.75 18.00
C SER A 219 -9.79 2.33 17.53
N MET A 220 -9.18 2.18 16.35
CA MET A 220 -8.83 0.86 15.82
C MET A 220 -7.83 0.12 16.73
N ILE A 221 -6.85 0.82 17.32
CA ILE A 221 -5.93 0.25 18.32
C ILE A 221 -6.71 -0.19 19.56
N MET A 222 -7.61 0.66 20.06
CA MET A 222 -8.42 0.44 21.27
C MET A 222 -9.50 -0.65 21.13
N ASP A 223 -9.95 -0.92 19.91
CA ASP A 223 -10.93 -1.97 19.60
C ASP A 223 -10.28 -3.24 19.01
N GLU A 224 -8.94 -3.26 18.89
CA GLU A 224 -8.17 -4.38 18.29
C GLU A 224 -8.65 -4.76 16.87
N LYS A 225 -8.99 -3.77 16.04
CA LYS A 225 -9.42 -3.99 14.64
C LYS A 225 -8.23 -4.31 13.74
N PHE A 226 -7.63 -5.49 13.90
CA PHE A 226 -6.39 -5.89 13.20
C PHE A 226 -6.46 -5.77 11.67
N GLU A 227 -7.58 -6.14 11.05
CA GLU A 227 -7.74 -6.06 9.59
C GLU A 227 -7.73 -4.61 9.09
N ASP A 228 -8.46 -3.72 9.77
CA ASP A 228 -8.53 -2.31 9.39
C ASP A 228 -7.20 -1.59 9.68
N LEU A 229 -6.52 -1.95 10.77
CA LEU A 229 -5.15 -1.50 11.07
C LEU A 229 -4.16 -1.92 9.98
N GLY A 230 -4.25 -3.16 9.50
CA GLY A 230 -3.40 -3.66 8.43
C GLY A 230 -3.67 -2.94 7.11
N ARG A 231 -4.94 -2.68 6.80
CA ARG A 231 -5.32 -1.90 5.62
C ARG A 231 -4.82 -0.45 5.71
N MET A 232 -4.97 0.19 6.88
CA MET A 232 -4.44 1.54 7.11
C MET A 232 -2.92 1.57 6.88
N TYR A 233 -2.17 0.63 7.46
CA TYR A 233 -0.73 0.53 7.30
C TYR A 233 -0.33 0.36 5.83
N ASN A 234 -0.94 -0.60 5.12
CA ASN A 234 -0.61 -0.90 3.73
C ASN A 234 -0.95 0.25 2.78
N LEU A 235 -2.03 0.99 3.02
CA LEU A 235 -2.40 2.17 2.23
C LEU A 235 -1.46 3.35 2.52
N LEU A 236 -1.15 3.61 3.79
CA LEU A 236 -0.25 4.71 4.17
C LEU A 236 1.22 4.47 3.80
N LEU A 237 1.63 3.21 3.63
CA LEU A 237 2.94 2.84 3.09
C LEU A 237 3.15 3.34 1.65
N ARG A 238 2.08 3.52 0.88
CA ARG A 238 2.12 3.92 -0.53
C ARG A 238 2.37 5.40 -0.76
N VAL A 239 2.12 6.23 0.26
CA VAL A 239 2.19 7.69 0.16
C VAL A 239 3.32 8.26 1.01
N PRO A 240 3.96 9.35 0.56
CA PRO A 240 4.97 10.04 1.35
C PRO A 240 4.42 10.45 2.73
N SER A 241 5.23 10.30 3.77
CA SER A 241 4.88 10.68 5.15
C SER A 241 3.68 9.94 5.78
N GLY A 242 3.04 9.00 5.08
CA GLY A 242 1.87 8.28 5.61
C GLY A 242 2.20 7.48 6.88
N LEU A 243 3.23 6.65 6.83
CA LEU A 243 3.68 5.89 8.02
C LEU A 243 4.22 6.79 9.14
N THR A 244 4.80 7.94 8.81
CA THR A 244 5.27 8.90 9.80
C THR A 244 4.10 9.42 10.64
N ILE A 245 3.02 9.84 10.00
CA ILE A 245 1.81 10.35 10.68
C ILE A 245 1.20 9.25 11.56
N MET A 246 1.07 8.04 11.02
CA MET A 246 0.55 6.89 11.76
C MET A 246 1.39 6.59 13.01
N LYS A 247 2.72 6.59 12.86
CA LYS A 247 3.67 6.37 13.96
C LYS A 247 3.58 7.46 15.03
N ASP A 248 3.51 8.73 14.64
CA ASP A 248 3.44 9.86 15.57
C ASP A 248 2.16 9.80 16.41
N VAL A 249 1.03 9.47 15.80
CA VAL A 249 -0.26 9.32 16.51
C VAL A 249 -0.23 8.12 17.45
N MET A 250 0.34 6.99 17.02
CA MET A 250 0.54 5.83 17.88
C MET A 250 1.43 6.16 19.09
N ILE A 251 2.57 6.84 18.88
CA ILE A 251 3.46 7.29 19.96
C ILE A 251 2.71 8.17 20.95
N SER A 252 1.98 9.18 20.44
CA SER A 252 1.23 10.10 21.30
C SER A 252 0.22 9.35 22.17
N HIS A 253 -0.57 8.45 21.57
CA HIS A 253 -1.56 7.66 22.28
C HIS A 253 -0.95 6.71 23.32
N ILE A 254 0.14 6.02 22.97
CA ILE A 254 0.82 5.10 23.89
C ILE A 254 1.39 5.87 25.08
N ARG A 255 2.02 7.02 24.85
CA ARG A 255 2.60 7.85 25.91
C ARG A 255 1.53 8.43 26.83
N GLU A 256 0.42 8.90 26.28
CA GLU A 256 -0.69 9.43 27.07
C GLU A 256 -1.32 8.34 27.96
N THR A 257 -1.76 7.24 27.35
CA THR A 257 -2.38 6.13 28.10
C THR A 257 -1.41 5.42 29.03
N GLY A 258 -0.11 5.36 28.69
CA GLY A 258 0.93 4.83 29.56
C GLY A 258 1.21 5.75 30.75
N LYS A 259 1.20 7.07 30.54
CA LYS A 259 1.32 8.06 31.63
C LYS A 259 0.15 7.95 32.61
N ASP A 260 -1.07 7.80 32.12
CA ASP A 260 -2.24 7.64 32.98
C ASP A 260 -2.12 6.36 33.83
N LEU A 261 -1.72 5.25 33.22
CA LEU A 261 -1.50 3.97 33.91
C LEU A 261 -0.48 4.11 35.05
N VAL A 262 0.65 4.78 34.79
CA VAL A 262 1.75 4.85 35.77
C VAL A 262 1.59 5.94 36.83
N THR A 263 0.68 6.90 36.64
CA THR A 263 0.50 8.04 37.57
C THR A 263 -0.83 8.02 38.34
N ASP A 264 -1.78 7.14 37.98
CA ASP A 264 -3.07 6.98 38.65
C ASP A 264 -2.92 6.53 40.12
N PRO A 265 -3.31 7.35 41.11
CA PRO A 265 -3.19 7.02 42.54
C PRO A 265 -3.89 5.73 42.97
N GLU A 266 -4.98 5.34 42.30
CA GLU A 266 -5.67 4.09 42.64
C GLU A 266 -4.88 2.87 42.18
N ARG A 267 -4.26 2.93 41.00
CA ARG A 267 -3.41 1.85 40.47
C ARG A 267 -2.12 1.71 41.27
N LEU A 268 -1.60 2.79 41.83
CA LEU A 268 -0.41 2.78 42.68
C LEU A 268 -0.61 2.04 44.02
N LYS A 269 -1.85 1.68 44.39
CA LYS A 269 -2.15 0.90 45.60
C LYS A 269 -1.89 -0.60 45.41
N ASP A 270 -1.88 -1.10 44.17
CA ASP A 270 -1.66 -2.50 43.84
C ASP A 270 -0.46 -2.65 42.89
N PRO A 271 0.77 -2.85 43.43
CA PRO A 271 1.97 -3.04 42.64
C PRO A 271 1.92 -4.23 41.68
N ILE A 272 1.17 -5.29 42.03
CA ILE A 272 1.10 -6.51 41.23
C ILE A 272 0.22 -6.27 40.01
N ASN A 273 -0.97 -5.69 40.23
CA ASN A 273 -1.87 -5.34 39.14
C ASN A 273 -1.26 -4.26 38.23
N PHE A 274 -0.55 -3.27 38.80
CA PHE A 274 0.19 -2.26 38.05
C PHE A 274 1.12 -2.88 36.99
N VAL A 275 1.97 -3.83 37.39
CA VAL A 275 2.93 -4.46 36.47
C VAL A 275 2.20 -5.38 35.50
N GLN A 276 1.14 -6.06 35.93
CA GLN A 276 0.32 -6.89 35.03
C GLN A 276 -0.31 -6.05 33.91
N GLU A 277 -0.90 -4.90 34.21
CA GLU A 277 -1.48 -4.00 33.21
C GLU A 277 -0.42 -3.47 32.21
N LEU A 278 0.82 -3.22 32.67
CA LEU A 278 1.93 -2.85 31.78
C LEU A 278 2.28 -3.96 30.79
N LEU A 279 2.35 -5.20 31.28
CA LEU A 279 2.64 -6.38 30.45
C LEU A 279 1.52 -6.63 29.45
N ASP A 280 0.26 -6.59 29.90
CA ASP A 280 -0.91 -6.82 29.04
C ASP A 280 -1.01 -5.73 27.95
N LYS A 281 -0.76 -4.47 28.32
CA LYS A 281 -0.71 -3.35 27.35
C LYS A 281 0.40 -3.57 26.31
N LYS A 282 1.56 -4.08 26.73
CA LYS A 282 2.68 -4.33 25.82
C LYS A 282 2.37 -5.48 24.86
N ASP A 283 1.92 -6.61 25.38
CA ASP A 283 1.57 -7.79 24.59
C ASP A 283 0.54 -7.44 23.50
N ARG A 284 -0.47 -6.65 23.87
CA ARG A 284 -1.49 -6.17 22.95
C ARG A 284 -0.90 -5.32 21.82
N LEU A 285 -0.05 -4.35 22.14
CA LEU A 285 0.57 -3.48 21.15
C LEU A 285 1.58 -4.22 20.27
N ASP A 286 2.34 -5.15 20.82
CA ASP A 286 3.22 -6.05 20.04
C ASP A 286 2.41 -6.89 19.06
N LYS A 287 1.29 -7.47 19.52
CA LYS A 287 0.40 -8.24 18.65
C LYS A 287 -0.11 -7.40 17.48
N ILE A 288 -0.47 -6.14 17.71
CA ILE A 288 -0.87 -5.21 16.65
C ILE A 288 0.28 -5.00 15.65
N ILE A 289 1.49 -4.68 16.13
CA ILE A 289 2.64 -4.44 15.23
C ILE A 289 2.96 -5.70 14.41
N ASN A 290 2.97 -6.86 15.05
CA ASN A 290 3.32 -8.13 14.42
C ASN A 290 2.28 -8.56 13.37
N LEU A 291 0.98 -8.38 13.66
CA LEU A 291 -0.10 -8.87 12.79
C LEU A 291 -0.56 -7.85 11.75
N ALA A 292 -0.62 -6.56 12.11
CA ALA A 292 -1.17 -5.52 11.26
C ALA A 292 -0.10 -4.66 10.58
N PHE A 293 1.05 -4.44 11.23
CA PHE A 293 2.09 -3.54 10.70
C PHE A 293 3.30 -4.29 10.15
N ASN A 294 3.12 -5.53 9.69
CA ASN A 294 4.16 -6.35 9.05
C ASN A 294 5.48 -6.47 9.84
N ASP A 295 5.41 -6.50 11.18
CA ASP A 295 6.59 -6.56 12.05
C ASP A 295 7.56 -5.38 11.84
N ASP A 296 7.02 -4.19 11.55
CA ASP A 296 7.81 -3.00 11.22
C ASP A 296 8.67 -2.52 12.40
N LYS A 297 9.98 -2.52 12.18
CA LYS A 297 11.00 -2.15 13.19
C LYS A 297 10.87 -0.72 13.68
N ASP A 298 10.43 0.21 12.85
CA ASP A 298 10.25 1.60 13.28
C ASP A 298 9.11 1.72 14.29
N PHE A 299 8.04 0.94 14.09
CA PHE A 299 6.93 0.87 15.03
C PHE A 299 7.32 0.14 16.32
N GLN A 300 8.12 -0.93 16.24
CA GLN A 300 8.68 -1.62 17.42
C GLN A 300 9.59 -0.69 18.26
N ASN A 301 10.44 0.10 17.59
CA ASN A 301 11.31 1.07 18.24
C ASN A 301 10.50 2.20 18.88
N ALA A 302 9.48 2.71 18.18
CA ALA A 302 8.55 3.71 18.70
C ALA A 302 7.81 3.22 19.95
N LEU A 303 7.34 1.98 19.93
CA LEU A 303 6.72 1.32 21.08
C LEU A 303 7.69 1.21 22.25
N SER A 304 8.92 0.73 22.00
CA SER A 304 9.96 0.58 23.03
C SER A 304 10.33 1.91 23.67
N SER A 305 10.59 2.95 22.87
CA SER A 305 10.88 4.30 23.35
C SER A 305 9.71 4.91 24.11
N SER A 306 8.46 4.58 23.75
CA SER A 306 7.30 5.07 24.48
C SER A 306 7.18 4.42 25.86
N PHE A 307 7.44 3.11 25.97
CA PHE A 307 7.48 2.41 27.25
C PHE A 307 8.60 2.92 28.16
N GLU A 308 9.80 3.10 27.62
CA GLU A 308 10.93 3.73 28.33
C GLU A 308 10.57 5.12 28.83
N TYR A 309 9.88 5.93 28.03
CA TYR A 309 9.44 7.26 28.46
C TYR A 309 8.50 7.23 29.67
N PHE A 310 7.38 6.50 29.59
CA PHE A 310 6.36 6.62 30.64
C PHE A 310 6.69 5.79 31.88
N ILE A 311 7.37 4.64 31.77
CA ILE A 311 7.66 3.80 32.95
C ILE A 311 8.51 4.54 33.98
N ASN A 312 9.39 5.43 33.52
CA ASN A 312 10.27 6.24 34.35
C ASN A 312 9.60 7.51 34.90
N LEU A 313 8.34 7.80 34.53
CA LEU A 313 7.57 8.88 35.17
C LEU A 313 7.14 8.52 36.60
N ASN A 314 7.10 7.23 36.94
CA ASN A 314 6.79 6.76 38.29
C ASN A 314 8.08 6.28 38.99
N PRO A 315 8.54 6.97 40.05
CA PRO A 315 9.75 6.59 40.78
C PRO A 315 9.61 5.25 41.54
N ARG A 316 8.38 4.73 41.67
CA ARG A 316 8.12 3.42 42.30
C ARG A 316 8.13 2.26 41.32
N SER A 317 8.27 2.51 40.01
CA SER A 317 8.34 1.44 39.00
C SER A 317 9.38 0.36 39.32
N PRO A 318 10.63 0.70 39.74
CA PRO A 318 11.62 -0.32 40.15
C PRO A 318 11.17 -1.19 41.34
N GLU A 319 10.51 -0.59 42.34
CA GLU A 319 9.96 -1.32 43.50
C GLU A 319 8.84 -2.28 43.05
N PHE A 320 7.92 -1.78 42.22
CA PHE A 320 6.74 -2.52 41.80
C PHE A 320 7.10 -3.73 40.93
N ILE A 321 8.03 -3.55 39.99
CA ILE A 321 8.53 -4.66 39.17
C ILE A 321 9.20 -5.71 40.05
N SER A 322 9.97 -5.30 41.06
CA SER A 322 10.59 -6.23 42.01
C SER A 322 9.56 -6.99 42.86
N LEU A 323 8.51 -6.31 43.33
CA LEU A 323 7.40 -6.94 44.05
C LEU A 323 6.62 -7.93 43.18
N PHE A 324 6.40 -7.59 41.91
CA PHE A 324 5.74 -8.48 40.95
C PHE A 324 6.54 -9.77 40.75
N VAL A 325 7.86 -9.68 40.56
CA VAL A 325 8.72 -10.87 40.46
C VAL A 325 8.69 -11.69 41.76
N ASP A 326 8.74 -11.03 42.93
CA ASP A 326 8.64 -11.70 44.23
C ASP A 326 7.33 -12.48 44.37
N ASP A 327 6.19 -11.90 43.98
CA ASP A 327 4.89 -12.56 44.01
C ASP A 327 4.85 -13.78 43.08
N LYS A 328 5.28 -13.63 41.82
CA LYS A 328 5.28 -14.72 40.83
C LYS A 328 6.19 -15.88 41.26
N LEU A 329 7.37 -15.60 41.80
CA LEU A 329 8.30 -16.63 42.27
C LEU A 329 7.81 -17.35 43.55
N ARG A 330 7.09 -16.66 44.45
CA ARG A 330 6.48 -17.28 45.65
C ARG A 330 5.26 -18.13 45.32
N ASN A 331 4.41 -17.65 44.42
CA ASN A 331 3.18 -18.35 44.02
C ASN A 331 3.45 -19.46 42.98
N GLY A 332 4.64 -19.46 42.39
CA GLY A 332 5.11 -20.39 41.38
C GLY A 332 5.57 -21.77 41.84
N LEU A 333 5.40 -22.13 43.12
CA LEU A 333 5.90 -23.37 43.72
C LEU A 333 5.29 -24.68 43.16
N LYS A 334 4.34 -24.62 42.23
CA LYS A 334 3.75 -25.79 41.59
C LYS A 334 4.49 -26.09 40.29
N LYS A 335 5.06 -27.30 40.16
CA LYS A 335 5.84 -27.75 38.99
C LYS A 335 5.12 -27.54 37.65
N ASP A 336 3.80 -27.67 37.62
CA ASP A 336 2.99 -27.51 36.41
C ASP A 336 2.93 -26.05 35.89
N LYS A 337 3.56 -25.09 36.59
CA LYS A 337 3.59 -23.66 36.24
C LYS A 337 4.99 -23.13 35.92
N GLU A 338 6.03 -23.96 35.93
CA GLU A 338 7.41 -23.49 35.71
C GLU A 338 7.60 -22.84 34.32
N GLU A 339 7.02 -23.42 33.26
CA GLU A 339 7.07 -22.84 31.91
C GLU A 339 6.33 -21.49 31.82
N GLU A 340 5.18 -21.38 32.47
CA GLU A 340 4.38 -20.13 32.51
C GLU A 340 5.15 -19.02 33.23
N ILE A 341 5.83 -19.36 34.33
CA ILE A 341 6.66 -18.42 35.08
C ILE A 341 7.82 -17.93 34.22
N GLU A 342 8.50 -18.82 33.50
CA GLU A 342 9.64 -18.46 32.67
C GLU A 342 9.25 -17.44 31.58
N LEU A 343 8.08 -17.63 30.94
CA LEU A 343 7.53 -16.67 29.97
C LEU A 343 7.23 -15.32 30.61
N VAL A 344 6.70 -15.30 31.84
CA VAL A 344 6.45 -14.05 32.59
C VAL A 344 7.78 -13.38 32.95
N LEU A 345 8.80 -14.14 33.36
CA LEU A 345 10.12 -13.60 33.68
C LEU A 345 10.78 -12.95 32.46
N ASP A 346 10.66 -13.54 31.27
CA ASP A 346 11.15 -12.93 30.02
C ASP A 346 10.48 -11.59 29.74
N LYS A 347 9.16 -11.51 29.91
CA LYS A 347 8.41 -10.27 29.75
C LYS A 347 8.80 -9.22 30.80
N VAL A 348 9.07 -9.63 32.03
CA VAL A 348 9.54 -8.70 33.07
C VAL A 348 10.96 -8.22 32.81
N THR A 349 11.86 -9.08 32.30
CA THR A 349 13.20 -8.67 31.87
C THR A 349 13.13 -7.57 30.82
N MET A 350 12.10 -7.61 29.97
CA MET A 350 11.84 -6.54 29.03
C MET A 350 11.43 -5.22 29.71
N LEU A 351 10.52 -5.22 30.70
CA LEU A 351 10.21 -3.99 31.46
C LEU A 351 11.43 -3.46 32.22
N PHE A 352 12.27 -4.36 32.74
CA PHE A 352 13.52 -4.00 33.41
C PHE A 352 14.49 -3.27 32.47
N ARG A 353 14.55 -3.65 31.19
CA ARG A 353 15.39 -2.95 30.19
C ARG A 353 15.03 -1.47 30.07
N TYR A 354 13.74 -1.15 30.19
CA TYR A 354 13.21 0.21 30.08
C TYR A 354 13.43 1.09 31.32
N LEU A 355 13.88 0.53 32.45
CA LEU A 355 14.17 1.31 33.64
C LEU A 355 15.48 2.11 33.50
N GLU A 356 15.45 3.37 33.90
CA GLU A 356 16.65 4.20 34.08
C GLU A 356 17.35 3.87 35.42
N GLU A 357 16.60 3.83 36.53
CA GLU A 357 17.13 3.56 37.89
C GLU A 357 17.26 2.05 38.19
N LYS A 358 18.10 1.35 37.42
CA LYS A 358 18.33 -0.11 37.57
C LYS A 358 18.94 -0.48 38.93
N ASP A 359 19.74 0.39 39.54
CA ASP A 359 20.33 0.16 40.87
C ASP A 359 19.28 0.18 42.00
N LEU A 360 18.22 0.95 41.84
CA LEU A 360 17.10 0.96 42.78
C LEU A 360 16.32 -0.37 42.69
N PHE A 361 16.12 -0.89 41.48
CA PHE A 361 15.57 -2.23 41.28
C PHE A 361 16.42 -3.30 41.97
N GLU A 362 17.76 -3.27 41.78
CA GLU A 362 18.69 -4.21 42.41
C GLU A 362 18.51 -4.25 43.94
N LYS A 363 18.44 -3.07 44.58
CA LYS A 363 18.27 -2.95 46.04
C LYS A 363 16.97 -3.60 46.51
N TYR A 364 15.84 -3.32 45.85
CA TYR A 364 14.56 -3.93 46.21
C TYR A 364 14.57 -5.43 45.94
N TYR A 365 15.08 -5.86 44.79
CA TYR A 365 15.19 -7.27 44.43
C TYR A 365 16.05 -8.05 45.43
N GLN A 366 17.19 -7.51 45.84
CA GLN A 366 18.06 -8.10 46.85
C GLN A 366 17.34 -8.30 48.18
N GLN A 367 16.56 -7.31 48.63
CA GLN A 367 15.77 -7.42 49.86
C GLN A 367 14.68 -8.50 49.77
N HIS A 368 14.00 -8.61 48.63
CA HIS A 368 12.98 -9.62 48.40
C HIS A 368 13.58 -11.02 48.29
N LEU A 369 14.69 -11.16 47.57
CA LEU A 369 15.47 -12.40 47.47
C LEU A 369 15.90 -12.89 48.87
N ALA A 370 16.47 -12.02 49.71
CA ALA A 370 16.87 -12.38 51.07
C ALA A 370 15.70 -12.97 51.87
N LYS A 371 14.53 -12.31 51.83
CA LYS A 371 13.32 -12.78 52.52
C LYS A 371 12.87 -14.14 51.98
N ARG A 372 12.89 -14.32 50.66
CA ARG A 372 12.53 -15.58 50.00
C ARG A 372 13.45 -16.73 50.42
N LEU A 373 14.77 -16.53 50.33
CA LEU A 373 15.77 -17.53 50.73
C LEU A 373 15.63 -17.92 52.21
N LEU A 374 15.47 -16.94 53.11
CA LEU A 374 15.29 -17.21 54.55
C LEU A 374 13.97 -17.91 54.88
N SER A 375 12.92 -17.69 54.07
CA SER A 375 11.60 -18.31 54.28
C SER A 375 11.50 -19.76 53.76
N GLY A 376 12.47 -20.22 52.96
CA GLY A 376 12.50 -21.57 52.38
C GLY A 376 11.40 -21.87 51.36
N LYS A 377 10.75 -20.84 50.79
CA LYS A 377 9.60 -20.95 49.88
C LYS A 377 9.90 -20.48 48.45
N THR A 378 10.93 -21.03 47.80
CA THR A 378 11.24 -20.72 46.39
C THR A 378 11.70 -21.93 45.58
N SER A 379 11.42 -21.89 44.27
CA SER A 379 12.07 -22.77 43.29
C SER A 379 13.49 -22.25 43.01
N SER A 380 14.51 -23.06 43.32
CA SER A 380 15.92 -22.67 43.11
C SER A 380 16.24 -22.46 41.64
N ASP A 381 15.52 -23.09 40.72
CA ASP A 381 15.83 -23.05 39.28
C ASP A 381 15.28 -21.78 38.63
N ALA A 382 14.03 -21.40 38.93
CA ALA A 382 13.43 -20.16 38.43
C ALA A 382 14.18 -18.90 38.94
N GLU A 383 14.62 -18.93 40.20
CA GLU A 383 15.41 -17.85 40.81
C GLU A 383 16.76 -17.68 40.09
N ARG A 384 17.47 -18.80 39.83
CA ARG A 384 18.72 -18.79 39.07
C ARG A 384 18.51 -18.31 37.64
N SER A 385 17.44 -18.76 36.98
CA SER A 385 17.10 -18.32 35.62
C SER A 385 16.94 -16.80 35.55
N PHE A 386 16.17 -16.21 36.46
CA PHE A 386 15.96 -14.76 36.45
C PHE A 386 17.26 -13.97 36.71
N ILE A 387 18.10 -14.41 37.65
CA ILE A 387 19.42 -13.77 37.88
C ILE A 387 20.29 -13.83 36.62
N VAL A 388 20.26 -14.94 35.88
CA VAL A 388 20.97 -15.06 34.60
C VAL A 388 20.42 -14.07 33.57
N LYS A 389 19.09 -13.93 33.44
CA LYS A 389 18.49 -12.93 32.54
C LYS A 389 18.91 -11.50 32.91
N LEU A 390 18.90 -11.14 34.20
CA LEU A 390 19.38 -9.83 34.66
C LEU A 390 20.87 -9.62 34.34
N LYS A 391 21.69 -10.67 34.44
CA LYS A 391 23.12 -10.65 34.08
C LYS A 391 23.34 -10.48 32.59
N THR A 392 22.45 -10.96 31.74
CA THR A 392 22.53 -10.74 30.29
C THR A 392 22.22 -9.28 29.95
N GLU A 393 21.28 -8.67 30.66
CA GLU A 393 20.86 -7.28 30.43
C GLU A 393 21.77 -6.22 31.09
N CYS A 394 22.48 -6.58 32.15
CA CYS A 394 23.37 -5.69 32.89
C CYS A 394 24.81 -6.19 32.90
N ALA A 395 25.76 -5.33 33.26
CA ALA A 395 27.14 -5.76 33.46
C ALA A 395 27.26 -6.74 34.66
N TYR A 396 28.25 -7.63 34.63
CA TYR A 396 28.55 -8.62 35.69
C TYR A 396 28.55 -8.05 37.12
N GLN A 397 28.96 -6.80 37.28
CA GLN A 397 29.01 -6.13 38.59
C GLN A 397 27.63 -5.98 39.24
N PHE A 398 26.57 -5.84 38.44
CA PHE A 398 25.19 -5.68 38.89
C PHE A 398 24.64 -6.92 39.61
N THR A 399 24.91 -8.13 39.08
CA THR A 399 24.39 -9.37 39.66
C THR A 399 25.31 -10.00 40.69
N SER A 400 26.55 -9.51 40.85
CA SER A 400 27.57 -10.11 41.72
C SER A 400 27.12 -10.32 43.17
N LYS A 401 26.32 -9.40 43.73
CA LYS A 401 25.76 -9.54 45.08
C LYS A 401 24.61 -10.53 45.15
N LEU A 402 23.78 -10.59 44.10
CA LEU A 402 22.65 -11.51 44.01
C LEU A 402 23.12 -12.96 43.85
N GLU A 403 24.19 -13.17 43.07
CA GLU A 403 24.82 -14.49 42.88
C GLU A 403 25.54 -15.01 44.14
N GLY A 404 25.97 -14.10 45.04
CA GLY A 404 26.63 -14.45 46.29
C GLY A 404 25.69 -14.77 47.46
N MET A 405 24.40 -14.44 47.33
CA MET A 405 23.34 -14.77 48.30
C MET A 405 22.79 -16.17 48.01
#